data_AF-A0A4R0RH62-F1
#
_entry.id   AF-A0A4R0RH62-F1
#
_cell.length_a   1.000
_cell.length_b   1.000
_cell.length_c   1.000
_cell.angle_alpha   90.00
_cell.angle_beta   90.00
_cell.angle_gamma   90.00
#
_symmetry.space_group_name_H-M   'P 1'
#
loop_
_entity.id
_entity.type
_entity.pdbx_description
1 polymer ?
#
loop_
_entity_poly.entity_id
_entity_poly.type
_entity_poly.pdbx_seq_one_letter_code
_entity_poly.pdbx_strand_id
1 'polypeptide(L)'
;MMLKTTFTILALAVAGASAQICPGFNYGIADLGGQVYRIYDDSCNTIQVVDDSSVNPCTAGQFSCSPPPITITGAEIRGLWYNCRGDPRSGSCNGENINVCCRNDGH
;
A
#
# COMPACT_ATOMS: atom_id res chain seq x y z
N MET A 1 -57.66 13.91 -9.28
CA MET A 1 -56.43 14.10 -8.47
C MET A 1 -55.67 12.77 -8.49
N MET A 2 -54.33 12.84 -8.46
CA MET A 2 -53.34 11.74 -8.34
C MET A 2 -52.70 11.25 -9.64
N LEU A 3 -51.63 11.96 -10.05
CA LEU A 3 -50.58 11.45 -10.93
C LEU A 3 -49.60 10.65 -10.03
N LYS A 4 -49.45 9.34 -10.29
CA LYS A 4 -48.54 8.47 -9.54
C LYS A 4 -47.14 8.55 -10.16
N THR A 5 -46.24 9.30 -9.53
CA THR A 5 -44.84 9.41 -9.96
C THR A 5 -44.01 8.34 -9.27
N THR A 6 -43.62 7.31 -10.01
CA THR A 6 -42.74 6.24 -9.52
C THR A 6 -41.29 6.71 -9.68
N PHE A 7 -40.60 6.93 -8.57
CA PHE A 7 -39.17 7.26 -8.58
C PHE A 7 -38.34 5.96 -8.60
N THR A 8 -37.69 5.70 -9.73
CA THR A 8 -36.77 4.57 -9.88
C THR A 8 -35.42 4.95 -9.27
N ILE A 9 -35.07 4.36 -8.12
CA ILE A 9 -33.77 4.55 -7.47
C ILE A 9 -32.75 3.67 -8.21
N LEU A 10 -31.88 4.28 -9.00
CA LEU A 10 -30.76 3.61 -9.64
C LEU A 10 -29.62 3.49 -8.61
N ALA A 11 -29.53 2.35 -7.94
CA ALA A 11 -28.41 2.03 -7.07
C ALA A 11 -27.17 1.76 -7.94
N LEU A 12 -26.23 2.72 -7.97
CA LEU A 12 -24.89 2.47 -8.52
C LEU A 12 -24.15 1.54 -7.56
N ALA A 13 -24.08 0.26 -7.90
CA ALA A 13 -23.12 -0.64 -7.30
C ALA A 13 -21.73 -0.24 -7.79
N VAL A 14 -20.97 0.49 -6.96
CA VAL A 14 -19.53 0.64 -7.16
C VAL A 14 -18.93 -0.73 -6.90
N ALA A 15 -18.73 -1.51 -7.96
CA ALA A 15 -17.88 -2.68 -7.90
C ALA A 15 -16.49 -2.19 -7.49
N GLY A 16 -16.15 -2.38 -6.21
CA GLY A 16 -14.79 -2.22 -5.73
C GLY A 16 -13.96 -3.24 -6.49
N ALA A 17 -13.33 -2.82 -7.59
CA ALA A 17 -12.25 -3.59 -8.16
C ALA A 17 -11.29 -3.81 -7.00
N SER A 18 -11.10 -5.07 -6.59
CA SER A 18 -9.92 -5.46 -5.85
C SER A 18 -8.74 -5.22 -6.80
N ALA A 19 -8.37 -3.95 -6.93
CA ALA A 19 -7.17 -3.53 -7.60
C ALA A 19 -6.06 -4.12 -6.75
N GLN A 20 -5.59 -5.30 -7.15
CA GLN A 20 -4.51 -5.96 -6.47
C GLN A 20 -3.33 -5.00 -6.54
N ILE A 21 -3.05 -4.36 -5.41
CA ILE A 21 -2.17 -3.19 -5.32
C ILE A 21 -0.78 -3.51 -5.82
N CYS A 22 -0.38 -4.76 -5.60
CA CYS A 22 0.87 -5.34 -6.02
C CYS A 22 0.59 -6.78 -6.48
N PRO A 23 0.32 -7.02 -7.78
CA PRO A 23 -0.02 -8.34 -8.28
C PRO A 23 1.08 -9.37 -7.99
N GLY A 24 0.77 -10.40 -7.21
CA GLY A 24 1.72 -11.45 -6.80
C GLY A 24 2.63 -11.10 -5.61
N PHE A 25 2.26 -10.09 -4.82
CA PHE A 25 2.91 -9.71 -3.57
C PHE A 25 1.92 -9.72 -2.41
N ASN A 26 2.43 -9.62 -1.18
CA ASN A 26 1.64 -9.64 0.04
C ASN A 26 1.27 -8.23 0.53
N TYR A 27 2.19 -7.27 0.34
CA TYR A 27 2.07 -5.93 0.87
C TYR A 27 2.52 -4.88 -0.14
N GLY A 28 2.01 -3.67 0.00
CA GLY A 28 2.49 -2.47 -0.68
C GLY A 28 2.91 -1.40 0.31
N ILE A 29 3.94 -0.64 0.00
CA ILE A 29 4.41 0.49 0.82
C ILE A 29 4.23 1.79 0.04
N ALA A 30 3.50 2.73 0.64
CA ALA A 30 3.39 4.10 0.19
C ALA A 30 4.37 4.99 0.96
N ASP A 31 5.13 5.82 0.25
CA ASP A 31 5.93 6.90 0.78
C ASP A 31 5.10 8.19 0.77
N LEU A 32 4.79 8.70 1.96
CA LEU A 32 3.97 9.90 2.14
C LEU A 32 4.81 11.18 2.25
N GLY A 33 6.13 11.06 2.08
CA GLY A 33 7.09 12.11 2.34
C GLY A 33 7.40 12.28 3.83
N GLY A 34 8.41 13.10 4.13
CA GLY A 34 8.78 13.41 5.51
C GLY A 34 9.24 12.22 6.36
N GLN A 35 9.72 11.13 5.71
CA GLN A 35 10.05 9.85 6.35
C GLN A 35 8.83 9.12 6.93
N VAL A 36 7.64 9.39 6.40
CA VAL A 36 6.41 8.70 6.77
C VAL A 36 6.06 7.67 5.70
N TYR A 37 5.97 6.41 6.11
CA TYR A 37 5.63 5.29 5.26
C TYR A 37 4.38 4.59 5.78
N ARG A 38 3.53 4.14 4.85
CA ARG A 38 2.36 3.33 5.18
C ARG A 38 2.41 2.01 4.44
N ILE A 39 2.17 0.94 5.19
CA ILE A 39 2.18 -0.43 4.69
C ILE A 39 0.73 -0.91 4.60
N TYR A 40 0.35 -1.33 3.40
CA TYR A 40 -0.96 -1.84 3.06
C TYR A 40 -0.91 -3.35 2.77
N ASP A 41 -1.96 -4.07 3.15
CA ASP A 41 -2.23 -5.40 2.58
C ASP A 41 -2.84 -5.29 1.18
N ASP A 42 -3.07 -6.44 0.54
CA ASP A 42 -3.69 -6.56 -0.80
C ASP A 42 -5.13 -6.02 -0.89
N SER A 43 -5.76 -5.78 0.25
CA SER A 43 -7.14 -5.28 0.40
C SER A 43 -7.18 -3.79 0.79
N CYS A 44 -6.06 -3.09 0.69
CA CYS A 44 -5.88 -1.68 1.08
C CYS A 44 -6.14 -1.39 2.56
N ASN A 45 -6.09 -2.39 3.44
CA ASN A 45 -6.09 -2.14 4.88
C ASN A 45 -4.71 -1.67 5.31
N THR A 46 -4.66 -0.64 6.15
CA THR A 46 -3.41 -0.21 6.77
C THR A 46 -2.99 -1.24 7.81
N ILE A 47 -1.82 -1.84 7.60
CA ILE A 47 -1.25 -2.84 8.49
C ILE A 47 -0.27 -2.20 9.47
N GLN A 48 0.49 -1.21 9.00
CA GLN A 48 1.50 -0.53 9.78
C GLN A 48 1.74 0.88 9.22
N VAL A 49 2.00 1.82 10.12
CA VAL A 49 2.50 3.16 9.80
C VAL A 49 3.88 3.28 10.44
N VAL A 50 4.83 3.80 9.68
CA VAL A 50 6.19 4.10 10.13
C VAL A 50 6.37 5.59 9.99
N ASP A 51 6.35 6.31 11.11
CA ASP A 51 6.38 7.78 11.16
C ASP A 51 7.52 8.31 12.05
N ASP A 52 8.68 7.65 12.02
CA ASP A 52 9.84 8.13 12.76
C ASP A 52 10.57 9.24 12.00
N SER A 53 10.10 10.47 12.19
CA SER A 53 10.71 11.66 11.61
C SER A 53 12.15 11.94 12.09
N SER A 54 12.59 11.26 13.16
CA SER A 54 13.90 11.49 13.79
C SER A 54 14.99 10.50 13.33
N VAL A 55 14.61 9.42 12.65
CA VAL A 55 15.53 8.35 12.26
C VAL A 55 15.36 8.03 10.77
N ASN A 56 16.48 7.94 10.05
CA ASN A 56 16.45 7.48 8.67
C ASN A 56 15.82 6.08 8.62
N PRO A 57 14.73 5.88 7.85
CA PRO A 57 13.98 4.62 7.77
C PRO A 57 14.86 3.41 7.42
N CYS A 58 15.94 3.64 6.67
CA CYS A 58 16.91 2.62 6.25
C CYS A 58 17.89 2.20 7.35
N THR A 59 18.02 2.99 8.42
CA THR A 59 18.91 2.70 9.56
C THR A 59 18.15 2.38 10.84
N ALA A 60 16.83 2.65 10.88
CA ALA A 60 15.96 2.34 12.01
C ALA A 60 15.76 0.82 12.23
N GLY A 61 16.23 -0.02 11.31
CA GLY A 61 16.02 -1.47 11.33
C GLY A 61 14.68 -1.92 10.73
N GLN A 62 13.75 -1.00 10.50
CA GLN A 62 12.41 -1.27 9.95
C GLN A 62 12.42 -1.54 8.44
N PHE A 63 13.37 -0.94 7.71
CA PHE A 63 13.52 -1.10 6.27
C PHE A 63 14.97 -1.44 5.89
N SER A 64 15.11 -2.25 4.85
CA SER A 64 16.34 -2.37 4.07
C SER A 64 16.23 -1.46 2.86
N CYS A 65 17.31 -0.77 2.50
CA CYS A 65 17.32 0.16 1.37
C CYS A 65 18.51 -0.05 0.43
N SER A 66 18.34 0.35 -0.83
CA SER A 66 19.42 0.45 -1.81
C SER A 66 20.35 1.66 -1.52
N PRO A 67 21.58 1.65 -2.08
CA PRO A 67 22.35 2.88 -2.24
C PRO A 67 21.58 3.93 -3.06
N PRO A 68 22.01 5.22 -3.02
CA PRO A 68 21.39 6.28 -3.82
C PRO A 68 21.27 5.92 -5.32
N PRO A 69 20.10 6.14 -5.96
CA PRO A 69 18.86 6.66 -5.39
C PRO A 69 18.23 5.68 -4.40
N ILE A 70 17.95 6.16 -3.17
CA ILE A 70 17.50 5.32 -2.06
C ILE A 70 16.11 4.80 -2.39
N THR A 71 15.96 3.48 -2.38
CA THR A 71 14.68 2.78 -2.52
C THR A 71 14.58 1.69 -1.48
N ILE A 72 13.37 1.43 -0.98
CA ILE A 72 13.12 0.35 -0.03
C ILE A 72 13.24 -1.00 -0.77
N THR A 73 14.20 -1.82 -0.33
CA THR A 73 14.47 -3.17 -0.88
C THR A 73 14.00 -4.28 0.05
N GLY A 74 13.63 -3.96 1.29
CA GLY A 74 13.01 -4.89 2.21
C GLY A 74 12.33 -4.19 3.38
N ALA A 75 11.40 -4.87 4.05
CA ALA A 75 10.67 -4.34 5.18
C ALA A 75 10.38 -5.43 6.21
N GLU A 76 10.50 -5.10 7.49
CA GLU A 76 10.02 -5.95 8.57
C GLU A 76 8.52 -5.70 8.81
N ILE A 77 7.65 -6.60 8.41
CA ILE A 77 6.20 -6.43 8.55
C ILE A 77 5.71 -7.47 9.55
N ARG A 78 5.19 -7.00 10.70
CA ARG A 78 4.70 -7.88 11.79
C ARG A 78 5.73 -8.91 12.25
N GLY A 79 7.00 -8.52 12.36
CA GLY A 79 8.08 -9.39 12.84
C GLY A 79 8.64 -10.37 11.80
N LEU A 80 8.25 -10.23 10.53
CA LEU A 80 8.75 -11.04 9.42
C LEU A 80 9.39 -10.13 8.38
N TRP A 81 10.53 -10.56 7.83
CA TRP A 81 11.21 -9.82 6.76
C TRP A 81 10.64 -10.16 5.39
N TYR A 82 10.34 -9.13 4.61
CA TYR A 82 9.84 -9.23 3.24
C TYR A 82 10.82 -8.55 2.28
N ASN A 83 11.02 -9.15 1.11
CA ASN A 83 11.75 -8.51 0.03
C ASN A 83 10.82 -7.55 -0.70
N CYS A 84 11.28 -6.32 -0.93
CA CYS A 84 10.52 -5.27 -1.58
C CYS A 84 11.19 -4.84 -2.89
N ARG A 85 10.38 -4.51 -3.89
CA ARG A 85 10.85 -3.92 -5.16
C ARG A 85 9.75 -3.07 -5.77
N GLY A 86 10.12 -2.08 -6.58
CA GLY A 86 9.15 -1.40 -7.44
C GLY A 86 8.49 -2.40 -8.41
N ASP A 87 7.19 -2.25 -8.63
CA ASP A 87 6.45 -2.99 -9.67
C ASP A 87 5.67 -1.98 -10.54
N PRO A 88 5.81 -2.00 -11.87
CA PRO A 88 5.12 -1.05 -12.74
C PRO A 88 3.59 -1.24 -12.78
N ARG A 89 3.08 -2.35 -12.24
CA ARG A 89 1.66 -2.62 -12.04
C ARG A 89 1.22 -2.26 -10.63
N SER A 90 2.05 -1.54 -9.85
CA SER A 90 1.64 -1.06 -8.55
C SER A 90 0.47 -0.09 -8.68
N GLY A 91 -0.50 -0.25 -7.79
CA GLY A 91 -1.68 0.60 -7.73
C GLY A 91 -1.55 1.70 -6.69
N SER A 92 -2.70 2.09 -6.14
CA SER A 92 -2.80 3.02 -5.02
C SER A 92 -3.83 2.52 -4.01
N CYS A 93 -3.67 2.92 -2.76
CA CYS A 93 -4.63 2.66 -1.68
C CYS A 93 -5.05 3.96 -1.03
N ASN A 94 -6.36 4.17 -0.88
CA ASN A 94 -6.91 5.35 -0.19
C ASN A 94 -6.36 6.69 -0.75
N GLY A 95 -6.02 6.74 -2.04
CA GLY A 95 -5.42 7.90 -2.69
C GLY A 95 -3.89 8.00 -2.60
N GLU A 96 -3.23 7.02 -1.98
CA GLU A 96 -1.77 6.97 -1.78
C GLU A 96 -1.13 6.01 -2.78
N ASN A 97 -0.17 6.51 -3.56
CA ASN A 97 0.55 5.70 -4.54
C ASN A 97 1.49 4.73 -3.84
N ILE A 98 1.57 3.52 -4.40
CA ILE A 98 2.39 2.46 -3.82
C ILE A 98 3.72 2.44 -4.55
N ASN A 99 4.79 2.76 -3.80
CA ASN A 99 6.13 2.94 -4.30
C ASN A 99 6.87 1.60 -4.46
N VAL A 100 6.68 0.68 -3.51
CA VAL A 100 7.29 -0.66 -3.57
C VAL A 100 6.30 -1.73 -3.12
N CYS A 101 6.48 -2.92 -3.67
CA CYS A 101 5.69 -4.11 -3.40
C CYS A 101 6.55 -5.15 -2.69
N CYS A 102 6.03 -5.74 -1.62
CA CYS A 102 6.77 -6.62 -0.71
C CYS A 102 6.16 -8.02 -0.65
N ARG A 103 7.04 -9.02 -0.75
CA ARG A 103 6.68 -10.44 -0.78
C ARG A 103 7.59 -11.23 0.16
N ASN A 104 7.02 -12.22 0.84
CA ASN A 104 7.83 -13.20 1.54
C ASN A 104 8.32 -14.20 0.50
N ASP A 105 9.59 -14.09 0.09
CA ASP A 105 10.20 -15.04 -0.84
C ASP A 105 10.65 -16.35 -0.12
N GLY A 106 10.32 -16.52 1.16
CA GLY A 106 10.48 -17.77 1.90
C GLY A 106 11.91 -18.07 2.33
N HIS A 107 12.50 -17.19 3.15
CA HIS A 107 13.79 -17.48 3.80
C HIS A 107 13.60 -18.16 5.16
#